data_AF-A0A7W1WV45-F1
#
_entry.id   AF-A0A7W1WV45-F1
#
_cell.length_a   1.000
_cell.length_b   1.000
_cell.length_c   1.000
_cell.angle_alpha   90.00
_cell.angle_beta   90.00
_cell.angle_gamma   90.00
#
_symmetry.space_group_name_H-M   'P 1'
#
loop_
_entity.id
_entity.type
_entity.pdbx_description
1 polymer ?
#
loop_
_entity_poly.entity_id
_entity_poly.type
_entity_poly.pdbx_seq_one_letter_code
_entity_poly.pdbx_strand_id
1 'polypeptide(L)'
;MTEDEIITGAQITTGSADDGQQLIPLISNTLKQGVVCHEVLGDTAYSSKINLTWLREKNILPTIPLNPNVFHGTRKEEHGFQYDQEVDAV
;
A
#
# COMPACT_ATOMS: atom_id res chain seq x y z
N MET A 1 21.47 2.89 -7.01
CA MET A 1 22.44 3.42 -7.98
C MET A 1 22.41 4.93 -7.92
N THR A 2 23.62 5.45 -7.86
CA THR A 2 24.10 6.82 -7.78
C THR A 2 25.55 6.75 -8.36
N GLU A 3 26.20 7.84 -8.76
CA GLU A 3 25.83 9.25 -8.63
C GLU A 3 24.66 9.65 -9.55
N ASP A 4 23.60 10.10 -8.89
CA ASP A 4 22.44 10.91 -9.27
C ASP A 4 21.58 10.62 -10.51
N GLU A 5 21.85 9.57 -11.29
CA GLU A 5 20.79 8.89 -12.06
C GLU A 5 20.06 7.86 -11.16
N ILE A 6 19.30 8.41 -10.19
CA ILE A 6 18.88 7.69 -8.98
C ILE A 6 17.81 6.62 -9.24
N ILE A 7 18.20 5.35 -9.12
CA ILE A 7 17.32 4.23 -8.75
C ILE A 7 17.97 3.48 -7.59
N THR A 8 17.51 3.71 -6.36
CA THR A 8 18.08 3.08 -5.14
C THR A 8 17.79 1.58 -5.06
N GLY A 9 16.64 1.13 -5.58
CA GLY A 9 16.35 -0.28 -5.73
C GLY A 9 15.10 -0.51 -6.55
N ALA A 10 14.96 -1.73 -7.07
CA ALA A 10 13.76 -2.22 -7.71
C ALA A 10 13.45 -3.62 -7.15
N GLN A 11 12.17 -3.95 -7.01
CA GLN A 11 11.72 -5.26 -6.56
C GLN A 11 10.77 -5.83 -7.61
N ILE A 12 11.10 -7.01 -8.11
CA ILE A 12 10.30 -7.70 -9.13
C ILE A 12 9.36 -8.65 -8.41
N THR A 13 8.06 -8.42 -8.55
CA THR A 13 6.99 -9.21 -7.95
C THR A 13 6.31 -10.09 -9.01
N THR A 14 5.57 -11.10 -8.57
CA THR A 14 4.63 -11.82 -9.44
C THR A 14 3.33 -11.01 -9.55
N GLY A 15 2.57 -11.16 -10.64
CA GLY A 15 1.29 -10.45 -10.83
C GLY A 15 0.16 -10.82 -9.85
N SER A 16 0.44 -11.70 -8.88
CA SER A 16 -0.46 -12.07 -7.78
C SER A 16 0.01 -11.56 -6.42
N ALA A 17 1.15 -10.86 -6.37
CA ALA A 17 1.68 -10.29 -5.14
C ALA A 17 0.96 -8.99 -4.76
N ASP A 18 0.87 -8.72 -3.47
CA ASP A 18 0.33 -7.48 -2.94
C ASP A 18 1.38 -6.36 -3.02
N ASP A 19 1.14 -5.38 -3.88
CA ASP A 19 1.97 -4.19 -4.03
C ASP A 19 2.06 -3.41 -2.71
N GLY A 20 0.99 -3.37 -1.90
CA GLY A 20 0.94 -2.65 -0.64
C GLY A 20 2.03 -3.07 0.35
N GLN A 21 2.49 -4.32 0.29
CA GLN A 21 3.55 -4.86 1.16
C GLN A 21 4.97 -4.45 0.73
N GLN A 22 5.18 -3.95 -0.50
CA GLN A 22 6.51 -3.68 -1.04
C GLN A 22 7.13 -2.36 -0.56
N LEU A 23 6.31 -1.43 -0.02
CA LEU A 23 6.78 -0.09 0.35
C LEU A 23 7.89 -0.10 1.42
N ILE A 24 7.66 -0.83 2.51
CA ILE A 24 8.57 -0.90 3.65
C ILE A 24 9.94 -1.50 3.23
N PRO A 25 10.01 -2.62 2.49
CA PRO A 25 11.25 -3.10 1.87
C PRO A 25 11.97 -2.07 1.01
N LEU A 26 11.28 -1.39 0.09
CA LEU A 26 11.88 -0.43 -0.85
C LEU A 26 12.49 0.78 -0.13
N ILE A 27 11.78 1.37 0.83
CA ILE A 27 12.29 2.50 1.61
C ILE A 27 13.41 2.03 2.55
N SER A 28 13.27 0.86 3.18
CA SER A 28 14.34 0.31 4.04
C SER A 28 15.64 0.09 3.28
N ASN A 29 15.58 -0.33 2.02
CA ASN A 29 16.76 -0.47 1.16
C ASN A 29 17.34 0.88 0.73
N THR A 30 16.48 1.87 0.46
CA THR A 30 16.87 3.27 0.19
C THR A 30 17.65 3.87 1.37
N LEU A 31 17.11 3.75 2.59
CA LEU A 31 17.75 4.25 3.81
C LEU A 31 19.09 3.54 4.11
N LYS A 32 19.19 2.22 3.87
CA LYS A 32 20.45 1.46 4.01
C LYS A 32 21.56 1.94 3.08
N GLN A 33 21.23 2.53 1.93
CA GLN A 33 22.19 3.10 0.98
C GLN A 33 22.63 4.53 1.37
N GLY A 34 22.19 5.05 2.53
CA GLY A 34 22.52 6.39 3.00
C GLY A 34 21.71 7.51 2.35
N VAL A 35 20.74 7.17 1.49
CA VAL A 35 19.85 8.17 0.87
C VAL A 35 18.81 8.63 1.89
N VAL A 36 18.79 9.93 2.15
CA VAL A 36 17.83 10.55 3.07
C VAL A 36 16.46 10.66 2.38
N CYS A 37 15.45 10.03 2.98
CA CYS A 37 14.08 10.08 2.51
C CYS A 37 13.24 10.97 3.46
N HIS A 38 12.77 12.12 2.95
CA HIS A 38 11.92 13.04 3.71
C HIS A 38 10.43 12.82 3.44
N GLU A 39 10.09 12.47 2.20
CA GLU A 39 8.72 12.31 1.71
C GLU A 39 8.65 11.11 0.77
N VAL A 40 7.50 10.44 0.77
CA VAL A 40 7.18 9.29 -0.09
C VAL A 40 5.93 9.62 -0.88
N LEU A 41 6.11 9.76 -2.19
CA LEU A 41 5.05 9.81 -3.18
C LEU A 41 4.75 8.37 -3.61
N GLY A 42 3.51 7.92 -3.41
CA GLY A 42 3.13 6.54 -3.69
C GLY A 42 1.67 6.41 -4.14
N ASP A 43 1.38 5.34 -4.88
CA ASP A 43 0.02 4.99 -5.27
C ASP A 43 -0.84 4.51 -4.10
N THR A 44 -2.15 4.62 -4.28
CA THR A 44 -3.25 4.21 -3.40
C THR A 44 -3.08 2.82 -2.78
N ALA A 45 -2.47 1.86 -3.50
CA ALA A 45 -2.15 0.53 -2.96
C ALA A 45 -1.28 0.59 -1.68
N TYR A 46 -0.43 1.61 -1.56
CA TYR A 46 0.47 1.80 -0.42
C TYR A 46 -0.18 2.48 0.79
N SER A 47 -1.44 2.93 0.70
CA SER A 47 -2.16 3.63 1.78
C SER A 47 -2.58 2.75 2.97
N SER A 48 -2.05 1.53 3.07
CA SER A 48 -2.33 0.61 4.18
C SER A 48 -1.97 1.23 5.53
N LYS A 49 -2.78 0.95 6.56
CA LYS A 49 -2.55 1.46 7.93
C LYS A 49 -1.16 1.11 8.47
N ILE A 50 -0.63 -0.06 8.08
CA ILE A 50 0.70 -0.55 8.46
C ILE A 50 1.78 0.39 7.88
N ASN A 51 1.71 0.67 6.58
CA ASN A 51 2.64 1.57 5.89
C ASN A 51 2.61 2.98 6.46
N LEU A 52 1.42 3.57 6.62
CA LEU A 52 1.27 4.93 7.14
C LEU A 52 1.78 5.07 8.59
N THR A 53 1.60 4.02 9.41
CA THR A 53 2.13 4.00 10.78
C THR A 53 3.65 3.90 10.78
N TRP A 54 4.22 3.00 9.96
CA TRP A 54 5.67 2.82 9.83
C TRP A 54 6.38 4.08 9.30
N LEU A 55 5.81 4.76 8.30
CA LEU A 55 6.32 6.02 7.77
C LEU A 55 6.34 7.11 8.84
N ARG A 56 5.27 7.21 9.63
CA ARG A 56 5.17 8.14 10.76
C ARG A 56 6.22 7.86 11.84
N GLU A 57 6.46 6.59 12.19
CA GLU A 57 7.53 6.19 13.13
C GLU A 57 8.94 6.52 12.60
N LYS A 58 9.13 6.51 11.28
CA LYS A 58 10.38 6.93 10.62
C LYS A 58 10.48 8.44 10.39
N ASN A 59 9.44 9.20 10.75
CA ASN A 59 9.32 10.64 10.53
C ASN A 59 9.39 11.03 9.03
N ILE A 60 8.89 10.16 8.16
CA ILE A 60 8.81 10.33 6.70
C ILE A 60 7.37 10.75 6.35
N LEU A 61 7.21 11.78 5.52
CA LEU A 61 5.90 12.29 5.08
C LEU A 61 5.26 11.37 4.03
N PRO A 62 4.05 10.82 4.26
CA PRO A 62 3.32 10.07 3.26
C PRO A 62 2.43 10.98 2.40
N THR A 63 2.79 11.17 1.13
CA THR A 63 1.91 11.81 0.13
C THR A 63 1.34 10.72 -0.77
N ILE A 64 0.34 10.02 -0.22
CA ILE A 64 -0.28 8.82 -0.80
C ILE A 64 -1.80 8.99 -0.77
N PRO A 65 -2.53 8.82 -1.89
CA PRO A 65 -4.00 8.83 -1.89
C PRO A 65 -4.56 7.73 -0.98
N LEU A 66 -5.52 8.07 -0.11
CA LEU A 66 -6.13 7.08 0.78
C LEU A 66 -7.12 6.19 0.02
N ASN A 67 -6.94 4.87 0.12
CA ASN A 67 -7.94 3.91 -0.35
C ASN A 67 -9.21 4.05 0.51
N PRO A 68 -10.41 4.26 -0.07
CA PRO A 68 -11.65 4.40 0.69
C PRO A 68 -11.92 3.25 1.67
N ASN A 69 -11.51 2.03 1.32
CA ASN A 69 -11.69 0.83 2.16
C ASN A 69 -10.85 0.87 3.45
N VAL A 70 -9.77 1.67 3.50
CA VAL A 70 -8.94 1.83 4.72
C VAL A 70 -9.68 2.69 5.77
N PHE A 71 -10.54 3.61 5.34
CA PHE A 71 -11.31 4.49 6.23
C PHE A 71 -12.73 3.99 6.48
N HIS A 72 -13.43 3.55 5.44
CA HIS A 72 -14.82 3.09 5.52
C HIS A 72 -14.97 1.58 5.80
N GLY A 73 -13.86 0.84 5.80
CA GLY A 73 -13.88 -0.62 5.83
C GLY A 73 -14.33 -1.23 4.50
N THR A 74 -14.28 -2.55 4.40
CA THR A 74 -14.96 -3.29 3.33
C THR A 74 -16.44 -3.50 3.68
N ARG A 75 -17.28 -3.77 2.67
CA ARG A 75 -18.67 -4.20 2.85
C ARG A 75 -18.68 -5.40 3.80
N LYS A 76 -19.34 -5.26 4.95
CA LYS A 76 -19.51 -6.35 5.92
C LYS A 76 -20.27 -7.52 5.28
N GLU A 77 -19.93 -8.75 5.65
CA GLU A 77 -20.61 -9.95 5.14
C GLU A 77 -22.11 -9.99 5.47
N GLU A 78 -22.53 -9.43 6.62
CA GLU A 78 -23.94 -9.26 7.02
C GLU A 78 -24.75 -8.37 6.07
N HIS A 79 -24.08 -7.58 5.23
CA HIS A 79 -24.69 -6.78 4.18
C HIS A 79 -24.35 -7.32 2.79
N GLY A 80 -23.80 -8.53 2.67
CA GLY A 80 -23.45 -9.20 1.42
C GLY A 80 -24.66 -9.41 0.50
N PHE A 81 -24.41 -9.80 -0.75
CA PHE A 81 -25.49 -10.24 -1.64
C PHE A 81 -25.93 -11.65 -1.19
N GLN A 82 -27.14 -11.76 -0.67
CA GLN A 82 -27.78 -13.05 -0.42
C GLN A 82 -28.61 -13.42 -1.64
N TYR A 83 -28.27 -14.52 -2.29
CA TYR A 83 -29.11 -15.14 -3.30
C TYR A 83 -30.13 -16.03 -2.59
N ASP A 84 -31.40 -15.64 -2.62
CA ASP A 84 -32.49 -16.43 -2.05
C ASP A 84 -33.22 -17.16 -3.19
N GLN A 85 -32.92 -18.46 -3.31
CA GLN A 85 -33.37 -19.30 -4.43
C GLN A 85 -34.88 -19.59 -4.39
N GLU A 86 -35.54 -19.48 -3.23
CA GLU A 86 -36.97 -19.80 -3.10
C GLU A 86 -37.89 -18.68 -3.59
N VAL A 87 -37.37 -17.45 -3.77
CA VAL A 87 -38.17 -16.29 -4.21
C VAL A 87 -38.12 -16.05 -5.73
N ASP A 88 -37.19 -16.72 -6.43
CA ASP A 88 -36.93 -16.55 -7.88
C ASP A 88 -37.60 -17.64 -8.74
N ALA A 89 -38.46 -18.47 -8.13
CA ALA A 89 -39.27 -19.49 -8.80
C ALA A 89 -40.63 -18.90 -9.23
N VAL A 90 -40.71 -18.45 -10.49
CA VAL A 90 -41.93 -18.00 -11.18
C VAL A 90 -42.61 -19.17 -11.90
#